data_AF-A0A1W1VWE8-F1
#
_entry.id   AF-A0A1W1VWE8-F1
#
_cell.length_a   1.000
_cell.length_b   1.000
_cell.length_c   1.000
_cell.angle_alpha   90.00
_cell.angle_beta   90.00
_cell.angle_gamma   90.00
#
_symmetry.space_group_name_H-M   'P 1'
#
loop_
_entity.id
_entity.type
_entity.pdbx_description
1 polymer ?
#
loop_
_entity_poly.entity_id
_entity_poly.type
_entity_poly.pdbx_seq_one_letter_code
_entity_poly.pdbx_strand_id
1 'polypeptide(L)'
;MYSAPTFAPPPTYFFYMKASLLSLALLGGICWSGAAVAQTTLANGTLETWNRENGPEGPVQWITSDQIAANLFIAVNGVTKSTESRTGAFAARLSFRNVTIPILGTFPVPALLLLGTKVPEISPTNLPRTQEDIVRLRPGGIPFTARPTSLQFWYKYTGVAADAGQAAVVLSKEGQAIGQAGITLNGGINTYTLINLPITYGSAVMPDTLRIVFTAGTNQTPSTTAALFIDDVTVPLTVTADRNPQLEAALVVYPNPSSNGDFSLASLQKPGVATAPFTISDATGRVVLRQGAAPTSAASGRLISLRGQPAGVYLLRLSTTEGTLTRKLVIQ
;
A
#
# COMPACT_ATOMS: atom_id res chain seq x y z
N MET A 1 35.98 23.06 -51.91
CA MET A 1 34.99 22.90 -52.99
C MET A 1 33.77 22.20 -52.42
N TYR A 2 32.62 22.86 -52.56
CA TYR A 2 31.29 22.37 -52.19
C TYR A 2 30.82 21.34 -53.23
N SER A 3 30.21 20.25 -52.78
CA SER A 3 29.11 19.60 -53.52
C SER A 3 28.36 18.62 -52.62
N ALA A 4 27.07 18.94 -52.43
CA ALA A 4 26.05 18.18 -51.71
C ALA A 4 25.41 17.10 -52.63
N PRO A 5 24.50 16.25 -52.13
CA PRO A 5 24.29 14.88 -52.60
C PRO A 5 23.24 14.74 -53.73
N THR A 6 23.33 13.66 -54.50
CA THR A 6 22.32 13.26 -55.50
C THR A 6 21.52 12.04 -55.04
N PHE A 7 20.21 12.23 -54.90
CA PHE A 7 19.19 11.19 -54.79
C PHE A 7 18.88 10.60 -56.18
N ALA A 8 18.62 9.29 -56.26
CA ALA A 8 17.92 8.67 -57.39
C ALA A 8 16.96 7.55 -56.89
N PRO A 9 15.77 7.36 -57.51
CA PRO A 9 14.64 6.56 -57.00
C PRO A 9 14.62 5.09 -57.52
N PRO A 10 13.65 4.23 -57.11
CA PRO A 10 13.76 2.76 -57.19
C PRO A 10 13.11 2.16 -58.45
N PRO A 11 13.32 0.85 -58.74
CA PRO A 11 12.49 0.13 -59.68
C PRO A 11 11.44 -0.76 -58.97
N THR A 12 10.17 -0.45 -59.23
CA THR A 12 9.00 -1.33 -59.11
C THR A 12 8.82 -2.17 -60.37
N TYR A 13 8.53 -3.47 -60.27
CA TYR A 13 7.71 -4.21 -61.24
C TYR A 13 6.82 -5.26 -60.56
N PHE A 14 5.58 -5.29 -61.05
CA PHE A 14 4.35 -5.96 -60.60
C PHE A 14 4.21 -7.42 -61.10
N PHE A 15 3.32 -8.22 -60.46
CA PHE A 15 2.21 -9.02 -61.07
C PHE A 15 1.46 -9.77 -59.92
N TYR A 16 0.32 -9.30 -59.41
CA TYR A 16 -1.11 -9.50 -59.78
C TYR A 16 -1.71 -10.93 -59.63
N MET A 17 -2.64 -11.09 -58.67
CA MET A 17 -4.05 -11.49 -58.86
C MET A 17 -4.78 -11.41 -57.49
N LYS A 18 -5.61 -10.40 -57.21
CA LYS A 18 -7.07 -10.27 -57.51
C LYS A 18 -7.94 -11.48 -57.10
N ALA A 19 -8.61 -11.32 -55.95
CA ALA A 19 -10.02 -11.62 -55.82
C ALA A 19 -10.66 -10.55 -54.92
N SER A 20 -11.58 -9.77 -55.49
CA SER A 20 -12.43 -8.82 -54.78
C SER A 20 -13.86 -9.32 -54.90
N LEU A 21 -14.57 -9.40 -53.78
CA LEU A 21 -16.02 -9.19 -53.72
C LEU A 21 -16.29 -8.32 -52.50
N LEU A 22 -16.63 -7.05 -52.78
CA LEU A 22 -17.39 -6.14 -51.92
C LEU A 22 -18.67 -6.87 -51.44
N SER A 23 -19.20 -6.63 -50.24
CA SER A 23 -19.89 -5.37 -49.93
C SER A 23 -20.15 -5.11 -48.44
N LEU A 24 -19.93 -3.83 -48.08
CA LEU A 24 -20.54 -2.99 -47.05
C LEU A 24 -21.58 -3.61 -46.08
N ALA A 25 -21.28 -3.50 -44.78
CA ALA A 25 -22.23 -2.95 -43.81
C ALA A 25 -21.49 -2.02 -42.83
N LEU A 26 -21.84 -0.74 -42.92
CA LEU A 26 -21.40 0.35 -42.07
C LEU A 26 -21.96 0.14 -40.66
N LEU A 27 -21.12 0.02 -39.62
CA LEU A 27 -21.54 0.35 -38.26
C LEU A 27 -20.33 0.70 -37.39
N GLY A 28 -20.28 1.98 -37.03
CA GLY A 28 -19.75 2.46 -35.77
C GLY A 28 -18.28 2.15 -35.50
N GLY A 29 -17.41 3.06 -35.95
CA GLY A 29 -16.13 3.25 -35.29
C GLY A 29 -16.35 3.47 -33.79
N ILE A 30 -15.87 2.54 -32.99
CA ILE A 30 -15.37 2.82 -31.66
C ILE A 30 -13.97 2.21 -31.66
N CYS A 31 -12.99 3.01 -32.06
CA CYS A 31 -11.65 2.85 -31.53
C CYS A 31 -11.79 3.04 -30.02
N TRP A 32 -11.99 1.95 -29.28
CA TRP A 32 -11.76 1.94 -27.86
C TRP A 32 -10.24 2.04 -27.69
N SER A 33 -9.72 3.27 -27.80
CA SER A 33 -8.58 3.65 -26.98
C SER A 33 -9.10 3.58 -25.55
N GLY A 34 -9.08 2.37 -24.96
CA GLY A 34 -9.26 2.22 -23.53
C GLY A 34 -8.15 3.04 -22.89
N ALA A 35 -8.46 4.26 -22.49
CA ALA A 35 -7.66 4.94 -21.50
C ALA A 35 -7.70 3.99 -20.30
N ALA A 36 -6.55 3.37 -19.98
CA ALA A 36 -6.42 2.60 -18.76
C ALA A 36 -6.89 3.51 -17.62
N VAL A 37 -8.06 3.22 -17.07
CA VAL A 37 -8.57 3.95 -15.92
C VAL A 37 -7.65 3.56 -14.78
N ALA A 38 -6.79 4.48 -14.38
CA ALA A 38 -5.88 4.24 -13.26
C ALA A 38 -6.71 3.89 -12.03
N GLN A 39 -6.45 2.72 -11.46
CA GLN A 39 -7.21 2.23 -10.33
C GLN A 39 -6.82 3.04 -9.08
N THR A 40 -7.78 3.73 -8.48
CA THR A 40 -7.57 4.56 -7.27
C THR A 40 -7.67 3.75 -5.98
N THR A 41 -8.06 2.49 -6.06
CA THR A 41 -8.17 1.54 -4.95
C THR A 41 -7.31 0.32 -5.22
N LEU A 42 -6.79 -0.32 -4.17
CA LEU A 42 -6.03 -1.56 -4.31
C LEU A 42 -7.02 -2.71 -4.59
N ALA A 43 -6.98 -3.31 -5.79
CA ALA A 43 -7.78 -4.51 -6.04
C ALA A 43 -7.29 -5.64 -5.12
N ASN A 44 -8.24 -6.34 -4.48
CA ASN A 44 -7.98 -7.45 -3.56
C ASN A 44 -6.98 -7.12 -2.43
N GLY A 45 -7.03 -5.89 -1.90
CA GLY A 45 -6.25 -5.49 -0.72
C GLY A 45 -6.64 -6.24 0.55
N THR A 46 -7.87 -6.77 0.61
CA THR A 46 -8.36 -7.63 1.70
C THR A 46 -7.90 -9.09 1.57
N LEU A 47 -7.19 -9.46 0.49
CA LEU A 47 -6.63 -10.79 0.29
C LEU A 47 -7.64 -11.96 0.39
N GLU A 48 -8.88 -11.72 -0.04
CA GLU A 48 -9.97 -12.71 -0.01
C GLU A 48 -10.04 -13.54 -1.29
N THR A 49 -9.58 -12.98 -2.41
CA THR A 49 -9.66 -13.66 -3.72
C THR A 49 -8.33 -14.34 -4.03
N TRP A 50 -8.36 -15.64 -4.30
CA TRP A 50 -7.18 -16.44 -4.62
C TRP A 50 -7.46 -17.31 -5.84
N ASN A 51 -6.45 -17.50 -6.70
CA ASN A 51 -6.56 -18.33 -7.89
C ASN A 51 -5.23 -19.03 -8.22
N ARG A 52 -5.24 -19.84 -9.28
CA ARG A 52 -4.07 -20.57 -9.80
C ARG A 52 -3.66 -20.12 -11.21
N GLU A 53 -4.05 -18.91 -11.62
CA GLU A 53 -3.87 -18.46 -13.01
C GLU A 53 -2.38 -18.41 -13.44
N ASN A 54 -1.46 -18.24 -12.48
CA ASN A 54 -0.02 -18.17 -12.72
C ASN A 54 0.77 -19.30 -12.01
N GLY A 55 0.17 -20.50 -11.89
CA GLY A 55 0.83 -21.66 -11.26
C GLY A 55 0.34 -21.93 -9.83
N PRO A 56 1.22 -21.96 -8.81
CA PRO A 56 0.79 -22.13 -7.41
C PRO A 56 -0.30 -21.15 -7.01
N GLU A 57 -1.20 -21.59 -6.12
CA GLU A 57 -2.31 -20.74 -5.67
C GLU A 57 -1.77 -19.48 -4.98
N GLY A 58 -2.23 -18.31 -5.43
CA GLY A 58 -1.82 -17.02 -4.89
C GLY A 58 -3.00 -16.04 -4.83
N PRO A 59 -2.87 -14.94 -4.06
CA PRO A 59 -3.90 -13.94 -4.00
C PRO A 59 -3.95 -13.18 -5.33
N VAL A 60 -5.15 -12.99 -5.88
CA VAL A 60 -5.35 -12.27 -7.15
C VAL A 60 -4.83 -10.84 -7.02
N GLN A 61 -4.18 -10.30 -8.06
CA GLN A 61 -3.47 -9.00 -8.06
C GLN A 61 -2.19 -8.96 -7.21
N TRP A 62 -1.71 -10.12 -6.75
CA TRP A 62 -0.44 -10.23 -6.09
C TRP A 62 0.40 -11.35 -6.71
N ILE A 63 1.71 -11.16 -6.71
CA ILE A 63 2.72 -12.12 -7.12
C ILE A 63 3.37 -12.67 -5.86
N THR A 64 3.58 -13.99 -5.81
CA THR A 64 4.26 -14.65 -4.70
C THR A 64 5.63 -15.17 -5.08
N SER A 65 6.50 -15.36 -4.09
CA SER A 65 7.76 -16.10 -4.26
C SER A 65 7.54 -17.50 -4.85
N ASP A 66 6.40 -18.13 -4.58
CA ASP A 66 6.04 -19.45 -5.11
C ASP A 66 5.82 -19.42 -6.62
N GLN A 67 5.11 -18.41 -7.12
CA GLN A 67 4.89 -18.25 -8.56
C GLN A 67 6.19 -17.92 -9.31
N ILE A 68 7.07 -17.11 -8.70
CA ILE A 68 8.40 -16.83 -9.27
C ILE A 68 9.25 -18.11 -9.31
N ALA A 69 9.29 -18.86 -8.21
CA ALA A 69 10.07 -20.09 -8.12
C ALA A 69 9.54 -21.21 -9.01
N ALA A 70 8.22 -21.24 -9.27
CA ALA A 70 7.61 -22.20 -10.18
C ALA A 70 8.17 -22.08 -11.62
N ASN A 71 8.57 -20.89 -12.07
CA ASN A 71 9.23 -20.72 -13.38
C ASN A 71 10.61 -21.39 -13.45
N LEU A 72 11.19 -21.74 -12.30
CA LEU A 72 12.42 -22.51 -12.16
C LEU A 72 12.16 -23.98 -11.81
N PHE A 73 10.90 -24.43 -11.86
CA PHE A 73 10.47 -25.77 -11.44
C PHE A 73 10.73 -26.05 -9.95
N ILE A 74 10.73 -25.01 -9.12
CA ILE A 74 10.99 -25.09 -7.68
C ILE A 74 9.69 -24.85 -6.91
N ALA A 75 9.32 -25.79 -6.03
CA ALA A 75 8.20 -25.62 -5.10
C ALA A 75 8.72 -25.10 -3.75
N VAL A 76 8.21 -23.94 -3.32
CA VAL A 76 8.64 -23.27 -2.08
C VAL A 76 7.60 -23.43 -0.96
N ASN A 77 6.31 -23.18 -1.27
CA ASN A 77 5.22 -23.03 -0.30
C ASN A 77 5.51 -21.95 0.75
N GLY A 78 6.04 -20.82 0.28
CA GLY A 78 6.41 -19.66 1.09
C GLY A 78 5.22 -18.74 1.38
N VAL A 79 4.26 -18.63 0.48
CA VAL A 79 3.04 -17.84 0.65
C VAL A 79 1.82 -18.75 0.54
N THR A 80 1.01 -18.79 1.58
CA THR A 80 -0.18 -19.63 1.65
C THR A 80 -1.38 -18.84 2.14
N LYS A 81 -2.59 -19.25 1.72
CA LYS A 81 -3.85 -18.76 2.29
C LYS A 81 -3.97 -19.20 3.74
N SER A 82 -4.45 -18.31 4.61
CA SER A 82 -4.68 -18.57 6.02
C SER A 82 -6.11 -18.18 6.41
N THR A 83 -6.76 -18.99 7.25
CA THR A 83 -8.06 -18.65 7.87
C THR A 83 -7.92 -17.85 9.16
N GLU A 84 -6.68 -17.65 9.63
CA GLU A 84 -6.39 -16.70 10.71
C GLU A 84 -6.39 -15.27 10.16
N SER A 85 -7.52 -14.81 9.64
CA SER A 85 -7.71 -13.46 9.09
C SER A 85 -8.01 -12.44 10.20
N ARG A 86 -7.84 -11.16 9.88
CA ARG A 86 -8.31 -10.07 10.73
C ARG A 86 -9.78 -9.80 10.47
N THR A 87 -10.14 -9.74 9.20
CA THR A 87 -11.50 -9.55 8.70
C THR A 87 -11.75 -10.50 7.54
N GLY A 88 -13.01 -10.79 7.25
CA GLY A 88 -13.35 -11.74 6.20
C GLY A 88 -12.83 -13.15 6.50
N ALA A 89 -12.58 -13.94 5.47
CA ALA A 89 -12.29 -15.36 5.61
C ALA A 89 -10.79 -15.67 5.51
N PHE A 90 -10.02 -14.82 4.82
CA PHE A 90 -8.66 -15.16 4.45
C PHE A 90 -7.65 -14.02 4.65
N ALA A 91 -6.42 -14.40 4.99
CA ALA A 91 -5.25 -13.54 4.98
C ALA A 91 -4.09 -14.24 4.26
N ALA A 92 -3.07 -13.49 3.85
CA ALA A 92 -1.84 -14.07 3.32
C ALA A 92 -0.88 -14.43 4.45
N ARG A 93 -0.41 -15.68 4.48
CA ARG A 93 0.63 -16.15 5.39
C ARG A 93 1.93 -16.35 4.64
N LEU A 94 2.92 -15.53 4.97
CA LEU A 94 4.29 -15.59 4.48
C LEU A 94 5.15 -16.36 5.48
N SER A 95 5.95 -17.28 4.99
CA SER A 95 6.85 -18.07 5.82
C SER A 95 8.11 -18.41 5.06
N PHE A 96 9.24 -18.18 5.70
CA PHE A 96 10.52 -18.61 5.19
C PHE A 96 10.57 -20.12 5.00
N ARG A 97 11.27 -20.58 3.94
CA ARG A 97 11.40 -21.99 3.59
C ARG A 97 12.84 -22.32 3.24
N ASN A 98 13.31 -23.45 3.73
CA ASN A 98 14.53 -24.08 3.22
C ASN A 98 14.11 -25.01 2.08
N VAL A 99 14.61 -24.75 0.88
CA VAL A 99 14.28 -25.52 -0.32
C VAL A 99 15.49 -26.31 -0.74
N THR A 100 15.34 -27.63 -0.83
CA THR A 100 16.42 -28.52 -1.27
C THR A 100 16.28 -28.80 -2.75
N ILE A 101 17.31 -28.42 -3.51
CA ILE A 101 17.43 -28.74 -4.92
C ILE A 101 18.45 -29.87 -5.04
N PRO A 102 18.11 -31.01 -5.69
CA PRO A 102 19.06 -32.10 -5.90
C PRO A 102 20.37 -31.59 -6.50
N ILE A 103 21.50 -32.11 -6.02
CA ILE A 103 22.87 -31.76 -6.47
C ILE A 103 23.33 -30.34 -6.06
N LEU A 104 22.43 -29.36 -5.96
CA LEU A 104 22.79 -27.97 -5.61
C LEU A 104 22.74 -27.67 -4.10
N GLY A 105 22.01 -28.46 -3.33
CA GLY A 105 21.92 -28.32 -1.87
C GLY A 105 20.64 -27.63 -1.38
N THR A 106 20.66 -27.20 -0.13
CA THR A 106 19.53 -26.53 0.53
C THR A 106 19.72 -25.04 0.57
N PHE A 107 18.74 -24.30 0.07
CA PHE A 107 18.78 -22.86 -0.05
C PHE A 107 17.73 -22.20 0.84
N PRO A 108 18.09 -21.12 1.55
CA PRO A 108 17.14 -20.29 2.25
C PRO A 108 16.32 -19.47 1.24
N VAL A 109 15.00 -19.61 1.26
CA VAL A 109 14.08 -18.87 0.38
C VAL A 109 13.15 -18.01 1.24
N PRO A 110 13.29 -16.67 1.20
CA PRO A 110 12.34 -15.78 1.85
C PRO A 110 10.99 -15.84 1.13
N ALA A 111 9.91 -15.69 1.91
CA ALA A 111 8.59 -15.54 1.32
C ALA A 111 8.40 -14.09 0.88
N LEU A 112 7.94 -13.90 -0.35
CA LEU A 112 7.66 -12.60 -0.95
C LEU A 112 6.20 -12.51 -1.36
N LEU A 113 5.55 -11.41 -1.01
CA LEU A 113 4.24 -11.01 -1.51
C LEU A 113 4.37 -9.63 -2.14
N LEU A 114 4.13 -9.55 -3.45
CA LEU A 114 4.38 -8.38 -4.27
C LEU A 114 3.08 -7.95 -4.94
N LEU A 115 2.72 -6.68 -4.87
CA LEU A 115 1.56 -6.17 -5.60
C LEU A 115 1.81 -6.30 -7.12
N GLY A 116 0.85 -6.78 -7.89
CA GLY A 116 0.92 -6.87 -9.35
C GLY A 116 0.45 -8.22 -9.89
N THR A 117 0.34 -8.32 -11.21
CA THR A 117 -0.17 -9.52 -11.89
C THR A 117 0.85 -10.18 -12.81
N LYS A 118 1.86 -9.43 -13.27
CA LYS A 118 2.89 -9.94 -14.19
C LYS A 118 4.06 -10.51 -13.42
N VAL A 119 4.08 -11.84 -13.29
CA VAL A 119 5.23 -12.57 -12.74
C VAL A 119 6.45 -12.33 -13.66
N PRO A 120 7.64 -12.03 -13.12
CA PRO A 120 8.85 -11.93 -13.93
C PRO A 120 9.16 -13.23 -14.67
N GLU A 121 9.52 -13.12 -15.95
CA GLU A 121 9.98 -14.24 -16.77
C GLU A 121 11.43 -14.61 -16.41
N ILE A 122 11.60 -15.30 -15.28
CA ILE A 122 12.87 -15.88 -14.85
C ILE A 122 12.85 -17.37 -15.17
N SER A 123 13.87 -17.87 -15.84
CA SER A 123 14.02 -19.24 -16.30
C SER A 123 15.49 -19.67 -16.17
N PRO A 124 15.80 -20.97 -16.25
CA PRO A 124 17.18 -21.46 -16.18
C PRO A 124 18.12 -20.84 -17.24
N THR A 125 17.57 -20.33 -18.35
CA THR A 125 18.36 -19.75 -19.46
C THR A 125 18.52 -18.23 -19.39
N ASN A 126 17.81 -17.54 -18.49
CA ASN A 126 17.86 -16.07 -18.35
C ASN A 126 17.94 -15.61 -16.88
N LEU A 127 18.61 -16.39 -16.04
CA LEU A 127 18.82 -16.05 -14.63
C LEU A 127 19.50 -14.67 -14.48
N PRO A 128 19.04 -13.81 -13.57
CA PRO A 128 19.73 -12.59 -13.20
C PRO A 128 21.14 -12.92 -12.69
N ARG A 129 22.17 -12.28 -13.24
CA ARG A 129 23.57 -12.53 -12.85
C ARG A 129 24.20 -11.37 -12.11
N THR A 130 23.62 -10.18 -12.27
CA THR A 130 24.08 -8.95 -11.64
C THR A 130 22.98 -8.33 -10.77
N GLN A 131 23.39 -7.48 -9.84
CA GLN A 131 22.44 -6.67 -9.07
C GLN A 131 21.57 -5.80 -10.00
N GLU A 132 22.12 -5.34 -11.12
CA GLU A 132 21.39 -4.55 -12.10
C GLU A 132 20.29 -5.37 -12.80
N ASP A 133 20.55 -6.64 -13.12
CA ASP A 133 19.54 -7.54 -13.69
C ASP A 133 18.36 -7.71 -12.72
N ILE A 134 18.64 -7.89 -11.43
CA ILE A 134 17.62 -8.01 -10.38
C ILE A 134 16.80 -6.72 -10.29
N VAL A 135 17.46 -5.55 -10.35
CA VAL A 135 16.78 -4.25 -10.36
C VAL A 135 15.93 -4.07 -11.61
N ARG A 136 16.37 -4.56 -12.78
CA ARG A 136 15.62 -4.50 -14.05
C ARG A 136 14.38 -5.37 -14.06
N LEU A 137 14.37 -6.50 -13.32
CA LEU A 137 13.18 -7.35 -13.22
C LEU A 137 11.97 -6.60 -12.67
N ARG A 138 12.19 -5.57 -11.82
CA ARG A 138 11.17 -4.72 -11.16
C ARG A 138 9.87 -5.47 -10.86
N PRO A 139 9.93 -6.63 -10.17
CA PRO A 139 8.79 -7.53 -10.04
C PRO A 139 7.54 -6.80 -9.54
N GLY A 140 6.41 -7.10 -10.19
CA GLY A 140 5.13 -6.52 -9.87
C GLY A 140 5.00 -5.04 -10.20
N GLY A 141 4.13 -4.39 -9.45
CA GLY A 141 3.58 -3.07 -9.67
C GLY A 141 2.27 -3.10 -10.44
N ILE A 142 1.46 -2.07 -10.22
CA ILE A 142 0.24 -1.79 -10.98
C ILE A 142 0.28 -0.35 -11.52
N PRO A 143 -0.42 -0.05 -12.63
CA PRO A 143 -0.67 1.31 -13.06
C PRO A 143 -1.35 2.11 -11.96
N PHE A 144 -0.78 3.26 -11.62
CA PHE A 144 -1.27 4.05 -10.49
C PHE A 144 -0.91 5.53 -10.66
N THR A 145 -1.92 6.40 -10.75
CA THR A 145 -1.75 7.82 -11.09
C THR A 145 -2.19 8.77 -9.98
N ALA A 146 -2.09 8.34 -8.73
CA ALA A 146 -2.46 9.12 -7.55
C ALA A 146 -1.31 9.15 -6.54
N ARG A 147 -1.43 10.01 -5.52
CA ARG A 147 -0.39 10.20 -4.49
C ARG A 147 -0.93 9.86 -3.09
N PRO A 148 -0.92 8.58 -2.70
CA PRO A 148 -1.33 8.16 -1.37
C PRO A 148 -0.46 8.79 -0.31
N THR A 149 -1.06 8.98 0.85
CA THR A 149 -0.42 9.61 2.01
C THR A 149 0.36 8.60 2.84
N SER A 150 -0.10 7.35 2.86
CA SER A 150 0.55 6.24 3.53
C SER A 150 0.27 4.91 2.84
N LEU A 151 1.05 3.90 3.22
CA LEU A 151 0.66 2.49 3.10
C LEU A 151 0.08 2.06 4.44
N GLN A 152 -1.13 1.51 4.43
CA GLN A 152 -1.76 0.93 5.61
C GLN A 152 -1.99 -0.56 5.42
N PHE A 153 -1.74 -1.35 6.46
CA PHE A 153 -2.02 -2.78 6.45
C PHE A 153 -2.07 -3.32 7.88
N TRP A 154 -2.77 -4.43 8.06
CA TRP A 154 -2.75 -5.17 9.31
C TRP A 154 -1.78 -6.33 9.21
N TYR A 155 -1.03 -6.56 10.28
CA TYR A 155 -0.10 -7.68 10.34
C TYR A 155 -0.13 -8.36 11.69
N LYS A 156 0.23 -9.65 11.66
CA LYS A 156 0.60 -10.46 12.82
C LYS A 156 1.90 -11.16 12.44
N TYR A 157 2.89 -11.21 13.32
CA TYR A 157 4.14 -11.91 13.06
C TYR A 157 4.51 -12.82 14.22
N THR A 158 4.22 -14.11 14.07
CA THR A 158 4.56 -15.13 15.07
C THR A 158 6.08 -15.38 15.10
N GLY A 159 6.54 -16.18 16.06
CA GLY A 159 7.97 -16.44 16.27
C GLY A 159 8.50 -15.64 17.46
N VAL A 160 9.76 -15.25 17.38
CA VAL A 160 10.48 -14.51 18.44
C VAL A 160 10.80 -13.09 18.00
N ALA A 161 11.12 -12.21 18.94
CA ALA A 161 11.43 -10.80 18.65
C ALA A 161 12.66 -10.58 17.74
N ALA A 162 13.52 -11.60 17.61
CA ALA A 162 14.66 -11.59 16.69
C ALA A 162 14.27 -11.90 15.23
N ASP A 163 13.08 -12.46 14.98
CA ASP A 163 12.60 -12.70 13.63
C ASP A 163 12.27 -11.37 12.95
N ALA A 164 12.66 -11.25 11.69
CA ALA A 164 12.51 -10.01 10.93
C ALA A 164 11.95 -10.25 9.53
N GLY A 165 11.02 -9.37 9.17
CA GLY A 165 10.45 -9.21 7.84
C GLY A 165 10.47 -7.75 7.45
N GLN A 166 10.01 -7.44 6.25
CA GLN A 166 9.94 -6.06 5.77
C GLN A 166 8.65 -5.81 5.02
N ALA A 167 8.13 -4.59 5.16
CA ALA A 167 7.11 -4.04 4.30
C ALA A 167 7.64 -2.76 3.66
N ALA A 168 7.40 -2.58 2.36
CA ALA A 168 7.75 -1.35 1.67
C ALA A 168 6.76 -1.00 0.57
N VAL A 169 6.67 0.30 0.30
CA VAL A 169 5.92 0.88 -0.80
C VAL A 169 6.83 1.80 -1.60
N VAL A 170 6.73 1.71 -2.92
CA VAL A 170 7.45 2.59 -3.85
C VAL A 170 6.47 3.06 -4.92
N LEU A 171 6.40 4.38 -5.09
CA LEU A 171 5.74 5.03 -6.21
C LEU A 171 6.80 5.55 -7.17
N SER A 172 6.61 5.30 -8.46
CA SER A 172 7.56 5.68 -9.49
C SER A 172 6.89 6.43 -10.63
N LYS A 173 7.69 7.22 -11.35
CA LYS A 173 7.38 7.79 -12.66
C LYS A 173 8.46 7.33 -13.62
N GLU A 174 8.08 6.64 -14.70
CA GLU A 174 9.00 6.13 -15.73
C GLU A 174 10.15 5.30 -15.12
N GLY A 175 9.79 4.55 -14.07
CA GLY A 175 10.73 3.74 -13.30
C GLY A 175 11.64 4.50 -12.33
N GLN A 176 11.59 5.82 -12.25
CA GLN A 176 12.30 6.57 -11.21
C GLN A 176 11.43 6.67 -9.96
N ALA A 177 11.97 6.31 -8.80
CA ALA A 177 11.25 6.40 -7.53
C ALA A 177 11.02 7.88 -7.16
N ILE A 178 9.76 8.23 -6.86
CA ILE A 178 9.37 9.59 -6.48
C ILE A 178 8.68 9.66 -5.12
N GLY A 179 8.21 8.51 -4.62
CA GLY A 179 7.60 8.35 -3.30
C GLY A 179 7.96 6.99 -2.74
N GLN A 180 8.32 6.92 -1.46
CA GLN A 180 8.70 5.66 -0.84
C GLN A 180 8.47 5.65 0.67
N ALA A 181 8.28 4.46 1.20
CA ALA A 181 8.41 4.18 2.63
C ALA A 181 8.74 2.71 2.85
N GLY A 182 9.40 2.40 3.97
CA GLY A 182 9.72 1.03 4.36
C GLY A 182 9.77 0.88 5.88
N ILE A 183 9.52 -0.31 6.36
CA ILE A 183 9.58 -0.66 7.78
C ILE A 183 10.05 -2.11 7.97
N THR A 184 10.82 -2.35 9.03
CA THR A 184 11.10 -3.70 9.52
C THR A 184 9.96 -4.17 10.40
N LEU A 185 9.44 -5.36 10.12
CA LEU A 185 8.44 -6.03 10.94
C LEU A 185 9.14 -7.04 11.82
N ASN A 186 9.12 -6.83 13.14
CA ASN A 186 9.71 -7.76 14.10
C ASN A 186 8.69 -8.84 14.51
N GLY A 187 9.17 -10.05 14.76
CA GLY A 187 8.36 -11.17 15.24
C GLY A 187 7.95 -11.05 16.71
N GLY A 188 7.21 -12.05 17.19
CA GLY A 188 6.63 -12.08 18.54
C GLY A 188 5.33 -11.29 18.69
N ILE A 189 4.77 -10.78 17.59
CA ILE A 189 3.51 -10.05 17.53
C ILE A 189 2.39 -11.04 17.17
N ASN A 190 1.72 -11.59 18.17
CA ASN A 190 0.73 -12.67 17.99
C ASN A 190 -0.72 -12.18 17.80
N THR A 191 -0.95 -10.87 17.79
CA THR A 191 -2.25 -10.25 17.52
C THR A 191 -2.15 -9.28 16.35
N TYR A 192 -3.19 -9.21 15.53
CA TYR A 192 -3.23 -8.29 14.40
C TYR A 192 -3.09 -6.84 14.89
N THR A 193 -2.07 -6.17 14.37
CA THR A 193 -1.72 -4.78 14.67
C THR A 193 -1.71 -3.98 13.38
N LEU A 194 -2.25 -2.77 13.41
CA LEU A 194 -2.25 -1.87 12.26
C LEU A 194 -0.88 -1.21 12.12
N ILE A 195 -0.35 -1.21 10.89
CA ILE A 195 0.73 -0.33 10.46
C ILE A 195 0.12 0.78 9.60
N ASN A 196 0.53 2.01 9.88
CA ASN A 196 0.32 3.16 9.02
C ASN A 196 1.68 3.78 8.72
N LEU A 197 2.14 3.61 7.49
CA LEU A 197 3.49 3.95 7.06
C LEU A 197 3.44 5.17 6.12
N PRO A 198 3.77 6.39 6.62
CA PRO A 198 3.70 7.61 5.82
C PRO A 198 4.68 7.57 4.64
N ILE A 199 4.20 7.97 3.46
CA ILE A 199 5.02 7.98 2.24
C ILE A 199 5.78 9.30 2.14
N THR A 200 7.10 9.21 2.01
CA THR A 200 7.95 10.38 1.76
C THR A 200 8.10 10.57 0.26
N TYR A 201 7.79 11.77 -0.24
CA TYR A 201 7.93 12.12 -1.65
C TYR A 201 9.10 13.07 -1.89
N GLY A 202 9.95 12.75 -2.85
CA GLY A 202 11.06 13.60 -3.29
C GLY A 202 10.69 14.58 -4.42
N SER A 203 9.49 14.44 -4.99
CA SER A 203 9.01 15.24 -6.13
C SER A 203 7.50 15.42 -6.09
N ALA A 204 7.00 16.49 -6.70
CA ALA A 204 5.57 16.76 -6.89
C ALA A 204 4.94 16.05 -8.12
N VAL A 205 5.76 15.38 -8.94
CA VAL A 205 5.31 14.66 -10.15
C VAL A 205 4.30 13.57 -9.80
N MET A 206 3.27 13.36 -10.63
CA MET A 206 2.37 12.21 -10.42
C MET A 206 3.07 10.90 -10.78
N PRO A 207 2.94 9.85 -9.96
CA PRO A 207 3.45 8.54 -10.32
C PRO A 207 2.66 7.95 -11.49
N ASP A 208 3.24 6.93 -12.12
CA ASP A 208 2.55 6.02 -13.04
C ASP A 208 2.48 4.59 -12.50
N THR A 209 3.26 4.27 -11.46
CA THR A 209 3.39 2.91 -10.94
C THR A 209 3.39 2.90 -9.42
N LEU A 210 2.61 2.00 -8.82
CA LEU A 210 2.64 1.67 -7.40
C LEU A 210 3.19 0.25 -7.22
N ARG A 211 4.18 0.08 -6.34
CA ARG A 211 4.70 -1.21 -5.88
C ARG A 211 4.55 -1.32 -4.37
N ILE A 212 4.09 -2.47 -3.91
CA ILE A 212 4.07 -2.85 -2.50
C ILE A 212 4.74 -4.21 -2.38
N VAL A 213 5.59 -4.38 -1.37
CA VAL A 213 6.24 -5.64 -1.06
C VAL A 213 6.11 -5.95 0.42
N PHE A 214 5.81 -7.21 0.72
CA PHE A 214 5.94 -7.79 2.04
C PHE A 214 6.88 -8.99 1.96
N THR A 215 7.75 -9.11 2.96
CA THR A 215 8.74 -10.18 3.02
C THR A 215 8.82 -10.75 4.43
N ALA A 216 9.03 -12.06 4.53
CA ALA A 216 9.36 -12.74 5.78
C ALA A 216 10.73 -13.40 5.66
N GLY A 217 11.60 -13.15 6.65
CA GLY A 217 12.95 -13.70 6.73
C GLY A 217 14.02 -12.86 6.04
N THR A 218 14.16 -11.62 6.48
CA THR A 218 15.22 -10.73 5.99
C THR A 218 16.48 -10.85 6.87
N ASN A 219 17.57 -11.34 6.27
CA ASN A 219 18.96 -11.34 6.79
C ASN A 219 19.37 -12.40 7.82
N GLN A 220 18.45 -13.23 8.33
CA GLN A 220 18.75 -14.43 9.12
C GLN A 220 17.69 -15.49 8.83
N THR A 221 18.04 -16.78 8.98
CA THR A 221 17.03 -17.86 8.97
C THR A 221 16.08 -17.63 10.14
N PRO A 222 14.79 -17.31 9.88
CA PRO A 222 13.84 -17.09 10.96
C PRO A 222 13.63 -18.36 11.77
N SER A 223 13.13 -18.22 12.99
CA SER A 223 12.66 -19.33 13.79
C SER A 223 11.64 -20.16 13.00
N THR A 224 11.60 -21.47 13.24
CA THR A 224 10.70 -22.39 12.52
C THR A 224 9.22 -22.11 12.78
N THR A 225 8.91 -21.34 13.83
CA THR A 225 7.56 -20.89 14.19
C THR A 225 7.23 -19.49 13.63
N ALA A 226 8.17 -18.82 12.97
CA ALA A 226 7.98 -17.49 12.41
C ALA A 226 7.09 -17.54 11.16
N ALA A 227 5.99 -16.79 11.21
CA ALA A 227 5.12 -16.58 10.07
C ALA A 227 4.52 -15.17 10.12
N LEU A 228 4.67 -14.45 9.02
CA LEU A 228 4.12 -13.12 8.84
C LEU A 228 2.76 -13.25 8.16
N PHE A 229 1.72 -12.76 8.81
CA PHE A 229 0.38 -12.68 8.28
C PHE A 229 0.11 -11.23 7.87
N ILE A 230 -0.42 -11.03 6.67
CA ILE A 230 -0.80 -9.73 6.12
C ILE A 230 -2.27 -9.75 5.74
N ASP A 231 -2.97 -8.68 6.08
CA ASP A 231 -4.39 -8.48 5.78
C ASP A 231 -4.72 -6.99 5.61
N ASP A 232 -5.87 -6.69 5.00
CA ASP A 232 -6.45 -5.34 4.90
C ASP A 232 -5.48 -4.25 4.40
N VAL A 233 -4.83 -4.49 3.26
CA VAL A 233 -3.88 -3.55 2.67
C VAL A 233 -4.59 -2.42 1.93
N THR A 234 -4.26 -1.17 2.27
CA THR A 234 -4.86 0.02 1.66
C THR A 234 -3.84 1.16 1.45
N VAL A 235 -4.14 2.06 0.53
CA VAL A 235 -3.31 3.21 0.16
C VAL A 235 -4.15 4.50 0.10
N PRO A 236 -4.45 5.13 1.26
CA PRO A 236 -5.35 6.27 1.32
C PRO A 236 -4.83 7.51 0.58
N LEU A 237 -5.66 8.08 -0.30
CA LEU A 237 -5.32 9.27 -1.13
C LEU A 237 -5.44 10.60 -0.39
N THR A 238 -6.21 10.62 0.69
CA THR A 238 -6.27 11.78 1.59
C THR A 238 -5.69 11.36 2.92
N VAL A 239 -5.15 12.33 3.68
CA VAL A 239 -4.82 12.10 5.07
C VAL A 239 -6.16 11.96 5.80
N THR A 240 -6.76 10.78 5.75
CA THR A 240 -7.67 10.37 6.82
C THR A 240 -6.80 10.34 8.05
N ALA A 241 -6.88 11.39 8.88
CA ALA A 241 -6.26 11.41 10.20
C ALA A 241 -6.46 10.03 10.83
N ASP A 242 -5.34 9.36 11.15
CA ASP A 242 -5.27 7.97 11.57
C ASP A 242 -6.45 7.58 12.45
N ARG A 243 -7.45 6.92 11.84
CA ARG A 243 -8.59 6.40 12.59
C ARG A 243 -8.15 5.09 13.23
N ASN A 244 -7.44 5.17 14.35
CA ASN A 244 -7.38 4.04 15.26
C ASN A 244 -8.76 3.95 15.96
N PRO A 245 -9.60 2.94 15.66
CA PRO A 245 -10.95 2.86 16.20
C PRO A 245 -10.97 2.77 17.74
N GLN A 246 -9.90 2.28 18.37
CA GLN A 246 -9.75 2.25 19.83
C GLN A 246 -9.42 3.64 20.40
N LEU A 247 -8.63 4.46 19.69
CA LEU A 247 -8.40 5.86 20.06
C LEU A 247 -9.69 6.69 19.89
N GLU A 248 -10.43 6.43 18.83
CA GLU A 248 -11.70 7.08 18.54
C GLU A 248 -12.76 6.81 19.61
N ALA A 249 -12.93 5.55 20.02
CA ALA A 249 -13.88 5.17 21.07
C ALA A 249 -13.50 5.72 22.45
N ALA A 250 -12.21 5.95 22.70
CA ALA A 250 -11.72 6.44 23.98
C ALA A 250 -11.90 7.95 24.18
N LEU A 251 -12.19 8.73 23.13
CA LEU A 251 -12.27 10.20 23.21
C LEU A 251 -13.70 10.72 23.09
N VAL A 252 -14.17 11.37 24.15
CA VAL A 252 -15.49 11.98 24.24
C VAL A 252 -15.34 13.50 24.28
N VAL A 253 -16.19 14.21 23.52
CA VAL A 253 -16.27 15.68 23.58
C VAL A 253 -17.72 16.10 23.80
N TYR A 254 -17.97 16.87 24.87
CA TYR A 254 -19.32 17.26 25.27
C TYR A 254 -19.37 18.66 25.88
N PRO A 255 -20.49 19.38 25.79
CA PRO A 255 -21.63 19.08 24.93
C PRO A 255 -21.24 19.29 23.46
N ASN A 256 -21.76 18.45 22.57
CA ASN A 256 -21.58 18.62 21.13
C ASN A 256 -22.88 18.21 20.43
N PRO A 257 -23.72 19.16 19.98
CA PRO A 257 -23.43 20.60 19.85
C PRO A 257 -23.32 21.38 21.18
N SER A 258 -22.65 22.55 21.15
CA SER A 258 -22.52 23.49 22.27
C SER A 258 -23.19 24.83 21.94
N SER A 259 -23.98 25.39 22.86
CA SER A 259 -24.69 26.66 22.67
C SER A 259 -23.86 27.90 22.98
N ASN A 260 -22.75 27.75 23.69
CA ASN A 260 -21.88 28.86 24.11
C ASN A 260 -20.44 28.73 23.60
N GLY A 261 -20.14 27.65 22.87
CA GLY A 261 -18.82 27.37 22.33
C GLY A 261 -17.84 26.75 23.32
N ASP A 262 -18.27 26.38 24.53
CA ASP A 262 -17.44 25.59 25.45
C ASP A 262 -17.67 24.10 25.25
N PHE A 263 -16.58 23.34 25.26
CA PHE A 263 -16.55 21.89 25.17
C PHE A 263 -15.61 21.33 26.23
N SER A 264 -15.91 20.12 26.71
CA SER A 264 -15.09 19.32 27.60
C SER A 264 -14.58 18.11 26.83
N LEU A 265 -13.26 17.96 26.78
CA LEU A 265 -12.55 16.85 26.16
C LEU A 265 -12.15 15.83 27.22
N ALA A 266 -12.66 14.60 27.13
CA ALA A 266 -12.40 13.55 28.11
C ALA A 266 -11.99 12.22 27.46
N SER A 267 -11.11 11.48 28.14
CA SER A 267 -10.80 10.08 27.83
C SER A 267 -10.56 9.29 29.10
N LEU A 268 -11.43 8.31 29.38
CA LEU A 268 -11.36 7.49 30.60
C LEU A 268 -10.39 6.32 30.44
N GLN A 269 -10.28 5.77 29.23
CA GLN A 269 -9.46 4.59 28.95
C GLN A 269 -8.03 4.95 28.51
N LYS A 270 -7.83 6.15 27.94
CA LYS A 270 -6.53 6.60 27.43
C LYS A 270 -6.26 8.08 27.74
N PRO A 271 -5.82 8.40 28.97
CA PRO A 271 -5.61 9.79 29.40
C PRO A 271 -4.71 10.62 28.48
N GLY A 272 -3.67 10.00 27.90
CA GLY A 272 -2.73 10.67 26.98
C GLY A 272 -3.37 11.21 25.70
N VAL A 273 -4.56 10.73 25.32
CA VAL A 273 -5.29 11.22 24.14
C VAL A 273 -5.98 12.54 24.45
N ALA A 274 -6.68 12.64 25.57
CA ALA A 274 -7.39 13.86 25.97
C ALA A 274 -6.42 15.00 26.37
N THR A 275 -5.17 14.66 26.68
CA THR A 275 -4.14 15.64 27.07
C THR A 275 -3.13 15.96 25.98
N ALA A 276 -3.26 15.35 24.80
CA ALA A 276 -2.40 15.63 23.66
C ALA A 276 -2.51 17.10 23.19
N PRO A 277 -1.47 17.67 22.56
CA PRO A 277 -1.57 18.96 21.90
C PRO A 277 -2.62 18.91 20.78
N PHE A 278 -3.34 20.02 20.58
CA PHE A 278 -4.39 20.08 19.57
C PHE A 278 -4.48 21.43 18.84
N THR A 279 -5.13 21.40 17.69
CA THR A 279 -5.52 22.56 16.89
C THR A 279 -6.99 22.49 16.51
N ILE A 280 -7.69 23.61 16.49
CA ILE A 280 -9.07 23.72 16.00
C ILE A 280 -9.10 24.66 14.81
N SER A 281 -9.75 24.23 13.73
CA SER A 281 -10.01 25.06 12.54
C SER A 281 -11.51 25.22 12.27
N ASP A 282 -11.89 26.35 11.70
CA ASP A 282 -13.24 26.55 11.17
C ASP A 282 -13.46 25.81 9.85
N ALA A 283 -14.67 25.91 9.30
CA ALA A 283 -15.05 25.25 8.04
C ALA A 283 -14.24 25.71 6.81
N THR A 284 -13.55 26.85 6.89
CA THR A 284 -12.66 27.34 5.82
C THR A 284 -11.22 26.83 5.96
N GLY A 285 -10.93 26.10 7.05
CA GLY A 285 -9.58 25.62 7.37
C GLY A 285 -8.72 26.63 8.14
N ARG A 286 -9.27 27.80 8.48
CA ARG A 286 -8.55 28.80 9.29
C ARG A 286 -8.48 28.31 10.75
N VAL A 287 -7.28 28.31 11.31
CA VAL A 287 -7.05 27.88 12.70
C VAL A 287 -7.58 28.94 13.67
N VAL A 288 -8.53 28.55 14.52
CA VAL A 288 -9.17 29.41 15.53
C VAL A 288 -8.62 29.20 16.93
N LEU A 289 -8.05 28.02 17.21
CA LEU A 289 -7.42 27.72 18.50
C LEU A 289 -6.23 26.76 18.33
N ARG A 290 -5.15 26.99 19.08
CA ARG A 290 -4.08 26.02 19.27
C ARG A 290 -3.80 25.89 20.77
N GLN A 291 -3.60 24.66 21.23
CA GLN A 291 -3.24 24.40 22.62
C GLN A 291 -2.19 23.30 22.71
N GLY A 292 -1.20 23.49 23.60
CA GLY A 292 -0.14 22.51 23.85
C GLY A 292 -0.64 21.26 24.58
N ALA A 293 0.27 20.36 24.96
CA ALA A 293 -0.08 19.21 25.80
C ALA A 293 -0.55 19.68 27.20
N ALA A 294 -1.39 18.89 27.84
CA ALA A 294 -1.87 19.11 29.21
C ALA A 294 -1.36 18.01 30.17
N PRO A 295 -1.35 18.26 31.49
CA PRO A 295 -1.10 17.22 32.48
C PRO A 295 -2.19 16.14 32.43
N THR A 296 -1.85 14.89 32.80
CA THR A 296 -2.77 13.74 32.86
C THR A 296 -3.98 13.98 33.76
N SER A 297 -3.88 14.85 34.77
CA SER A 297 -5.00 15.24 35.62
C SER A 297 -6.14 15.95 34.86
N ALA A 298 -5.86 16.52 33.69
CA ALA A 298 -6.86 17.16 32.84
C ALA A 298 -7.60 16.16 31.92
N ALA A 299 -7.23 14.88 31.92
CA ALA A 299 -7.77 13.89 30.98
C ALA A 299 -9.28 13.62 31.12
N SER A 300 -9.88 13.95 32.26
CA SER A 300 -11.30 13.70 32.54
C SER A 300 -12.23 14.87 32.21
N GLY A 301 -11.72 15.94 31.60
CA GLY A 301 -12.55 17.10 31.27
C GLY A 301 -11.75 18.34 30.93
N ARG A 302 -10.84 18.22 29.96
CA ARG A 302 -10.04 19.35 29.50
C ARG A 302 -10.92 20.35 28.76
N LEU A 303 -10.97 21.58 29.25
CA LEU A 303 -11.76 22.64 28.65
C LEU A 303 -11.20 23.05 27.28
N ILE A 304 -12.09 23.14 26.31
CA ILE A 304 -11.90 23.77 25.01
C ILE A 304 -12.91 24.92 24.93
N SER A 305 -12.43 26.16 24.88
CA SER A 305 -13.31 27.32 24.76
C SER A 305 -13.17 27.94 23.37
N LEU A 306 -14.28 27.93 22.62
CA LEU A 306 -14.49 28.63 21.35
C LEU A 306 -15.49 29.77 21.52
N ARG A 307 -15.64 30.32 22.73
CA ARG A 307 -16.51 31.46 23.00
C ARG A 307 -16.21 32.62 22.05
N GLY A 308 -17.26 33.22 21.51
CA GLY A 308 -17.15 34.32 20.56
C GLY A 308 -16.85 33.91 19.12
N GLN A 309 -16.65 32.62 18.84
CA GLN A 309 -16.64 32.13 17.46
C GLN A 309 -18.09 31.98 16.94
N PRO A 310 -18.34 32.24 15.64
CA PRO A 310 -19.67 32.08 15.05
C PRO A 310 -20.24 30.66 15.19
N ALA A 311 -21.56 30.53 15.21
CA ALA A 311 -22.22 29.24 15.09
C ALA A 311 -21.77 28.53 13.80
N GLY A 312 -21.51 27.23 13.87
CA GLY A 312 -20.96 26.49 12.75
C GLY A 312 -20.18 25.23 13.13
N VAL A 313 -19.56 24.63 12.12
CA VAL A 313 -18.78 23.41 12.24
C VAL A 313 -17.29 23.73 12.37
N TYR A 314 -16.66 23.10 13.35
CA TYR A 314 -15.23 23.20 13.62
C TYR A 314 -14.61 21.81 13.63
N LEU A 315 -13.33 21.72 13.26
CA LEU A 315 -12.55 20.49 13.27
C LEU A 315 -11.47 20.58 14.35
N LEU A 316 -11.60 19.74 15.38
CA LEU A 316 -10.58 19.52 16.39
C LEU A 316 -9.62 18.44 15.90
N ARG A 317 -8.33 18.74 15.83
CA ARG A 317 -7.25 17.82 15.48
C ARG A 317 -6.27 17.69 16.64
N LEU A 318 -6.14 16.49 17.19
CA LEU A 318 -5.17 16.14 18.23
C LEU A 318 -3.96 15.42 17.64
N SER A 319 -2.77 15.75 18.15
CA SER A 319 -1.51 15.10 17.75
C SER A 319 -1.02 14.22 18.90
N THR A 320 -1.32 12.92 18.84
CA THR A 320 -0.93 11.95 19.87
C THR A 320 0.32 11.17 19.43
N THR A 321 0.96 10.47 20.36
CA THR A 321 2.07 9.54 20.05
C THR A 321 1.61 8.32 19.23
N GLU A 322 0.31 7.99 19.29
CA GLU A 322 -0.30 6.88 18.55
C GLU A 322 -0.89 7.30 17.19
N GLY A 323 -0.77 8.59 16.81
CA GLY A 323 -1.31 9.14 15.56
C GLY A 323 -2.11 10.42 15.75
N THR A 324 -2.66 10.94 14.64
CA THR A 324 -3.51 12.14 14.66
C THR A 324 -4.98 11.74 14.80
N LEU A 325 -5.72 12.34 15.74
CA LEU A 325 -7.16 12.13 15.90
C LEU A 325 -7.94 13.38 15.49
N THR A 326 -9.04 13.22 14.75
CA THR A 326 -9.93 14.35 14.37
C THR A 326 -11.36 14.18 14.93
N ARG A 327 -11.95 15.27 15.42
CA ARG A 327 -13.35 15.35 15.91
C ARG A 327 -14.06 16.56 15.34
N LYS A 328 -15.31 16.38 14.93
CA LYS A 328 -16.20 17.47 14.55
C LYS A 328 -16.77 18.11 15.82
N LEU A 329 -16.67 19.43 15.97
CA LEU A 329 -17.35 20.21 17.00
C LEU A 329 -18.41 21.09 16.33
N VAL A 330 -19.55 21.25 16.98
CA VAL A 330 -20.66 22.07 16.46
C VAL A 330 -21.02 23.12 17.50
N ILE A 331 -20.97 24.40 17.10
CA ILE A 331 -21.53 25.51 17.87
C ILE A 331 -22.90 25.85 17.28
N GLN A 332 -23.92 25.95 18.12
CA GLN A 332 -25.29 26.31 17.74
C GLN A 332 -25.68 27.68 18.26
#